data_AF-A0A166J5Q8-F1
#
_entry.id   AF-A0A166J5Q8-F1
#
_cell.length_a   1.000
_cell.length_b   1.000
_cell.length_c   1.000
_cell.angle_alpha   90.00
_cell.angle_beta   90.00
_cell.angle_gamma   90.00
#
_symmetry.space_group_name_H-M   'P 1'
#
loop_
_entity.id
_entity.type
_entity.pdbx_description
1 polymer ?
#
loop_
_entity_poly.entity_id
_entity_poly.type
_entity_poly.pdbx_seq_one_letter_code
_entity_poly.pdbx_strand_id
1 'polypeptide(L)'
;MIPRGKDPIELTNIRPGDFDILLDFLNLDTRHDKKPLTAVDWASVIAVSSVLGMQRILNLAFKTLSDQQNAALDIIRAGAGFETLGLYFVIREKGTANHLVTAGFSNTEGVQVHLFPSRQNGEGKSPIFFVDSYGALCHAASGLAVDIVGDVPVLRRRRPVYGVPNPWSRPLPEFSFINSQIRIKFLSDPSLPRCTDDLYPNNSWATKQFLLAAHPEKDFHVHPIADFSPWIPTTMAGTFDYNTNANHEKKWRVLVEERTDNVGGERTFWEIVPANKL
;
A
#
# COMPACT_ATOMS: atom_id res chain seq x y z
N MET A 1 12.34 -31.68 -38.49
CA MET A 1 13.52 -31.34 -37.65
C MET A 1 14.00 -29.98 -38.12
N ILE A 2 13.82 -28.93 -37.32
CA ILE A 2 14.15 -27.54 -37.67
C ILE A 2 15.28 -27.10 -36.71
N PRO A 3 16.33 -26.40 -37.17
CA PRO A 3 17.53 -26.18 -36.37
C PRO A 3 17.26 -25.17 -35.24
N ARG A 4 17.86 -25.42 -34.07
CA ARG A 4 18.07 -24.42 -33.02
C ARG A 4 19.37 -23.67 -33.33
N GLY A 5 19.30 -22.34 -33.40
CA GLY A 5 20.46 -21.47 -33.54
C GLY A 5 20.03 -20.02 -33.40
N LYS A 6 20.78 -19.28 -32.56
CA LYS A 6 20.58 -17.89 -32.16
C LYS A 6 20.47 -16.95 -33.36
N ASP A 7 19.61 -15.93 -33.24
CA ASP A 7 19.91 -14.52 -33.54
C ASP A 7 18.86 -13.61 -32.87
N PRO A 8 19.21 -12.37 -32.45
CA PRO A 8 18.22 -11.34 -32.13
C PRO A 8 17.34 -11.10 -33.36
N ILE A 9 16.08 -10.71 -33.17
CA ILE A 9 15.25 -10.27 -34.30
C ILE A 9 15.95 -9.05 -34.92
N GLU A 10 16.65 -9.22 -36.04
CA GLU A 10 17.16 -8.11 -36.82
C GLU A 10 15.96 -7.39 -37.46
N LEU A 11 15.50 -6.31 -36.81
CA LEU A 11 14.44 -5.42 -37.31
C LEU A 11 14.95 -4.52 -38.46
N THR A 12 15.86 -5.02 -39.30
CA THR A 12 16.58 -4.21 -40.31
C THR A 12 15.81 -4.03 -41.61
N ASN A 13 14.70 -4.75 -41.82
CA ASN A 13 13.94 -4.74 -43.08
C ASN A 13 12.40 -4.69 -42.89
N ILE A 14 11.90 -3.84 -41.99
CA ILE A 14 10.45 -3.67 -41.80
C ILE A 14 9.94 -2.71 -42.88
N ARG A 15 9.06 -3.20 -43.75
CA ARG A 15 8.38 -2.36 -44.73
C ARG A 15 7.17 -1.68 -44.08
N PRO A 16 6.71 -0.54 -44.63
CA PRO A 16 5.44 0.07 -44.22
C PRO A 16 4.19 -0.82 -44.41
N GLY A 17 4.29 -2.04 -44.96
CA GLY A 17 3.20 -3.01 -45.00
C GLY A 17 3.20 -3.99 -43.82
N ASP A 18 4.29 -4.05 -43.06
CA ASP A 18 4.48 -4.97 -41.93
C ASP A 18 3.98 -4.35 -40.60
N PHE A 19 3.29 -3.19 -40.67
CA PHE A 19 2.79 -2.46 -39.49
C PHE A 19 1.77 -3.26 -38.68
N ASP A 20 0.85 -3.95 -39.35
CA ASP A 20 -0.19 -4.72 -38.66
C ASP A 20 0.43 -5.88 -37.88
N ILE A 21 1.51 -6.46 -38.41
CA ILE A 21 2.29 -7.50 -37.74
C ILE A 21 2.98 -6.94 -36.48
N LEU A 22 3.58 -5.75 -36.57
CA LEU A 22 4.24 -5.12 -35.42
C LEU A 22 3.24 -4.69 -34.34
N LEU A 23 2.06 -4.22 -34.75
CA LEU A 23 0.97 -3.84 -33.86
C LEU A 23 0.38 -5.07 -33.15
N ASP A 24 0.22 -6.19 -33.86
CA ASP A 24 -0.21 -7.46 -33.28
C ASP A 24 0.82 -8.00 -32.29
N PHE A 25 2.11 -7.91 -32.60
CA PHE A 25 3.18 -8.25 -31.64
C PHE A 25 3.13 -7.42 -30.37
N LEU A 26 2.85 -6.11 -30.48
CA LEU A 26 2.74 -5.21 -29.34
C LEU A 26 1.48 -5.41 -28.52
N ASN A 27 0.36 -5.73 -29.17
CA ASN A 27 -0.89 -6.06 -28.49
C ASN A 27 -0.80 -7.40 -27.74
N LEU A 28 0.05 -8.33 -28.20
CA LEU A 28 0.28 -9.62 -27.55
C LEU A 28 1.29 -9.57 -26.40
N ASP A 29 2.04 -8.48 -26.29
CA ASP A 29 3.03 -8.21 -25.23
C ASP A 29 4.03 -9.37 -24.98
N THR A 30 4.24 -10.20 -26.01
CA THR A 30 4.96 -11.46 -25.90
C THR A 30 5.83 -11.70 -27.12
N ARG A 31 7.02 -12.24 -26.88
CA ARG A 31 7.92 -12.81 -27.87
C ARG A 31 7.28 -14.03 -28.54
N HIS A 32 7.84 -14.45 -29.66
CA HIS A 32 7.42 -15.68 -30.36
C HIS A 32 7.50 -16.95 -29.47
N ASP A 33 8.37 -16.97 -28.46
CA ASP A 33 8.43 -18.06 -27.46
C ASP A 33 7.40 -17.92 -26.34
N LYS A 34 6.41 -17.03 -26.50
CA LYS A 34 5.35 -16.68 -25.55
C LYS A 34 5.86 -16.08 -24.23
N LYS A 35 7.13 -15.65 -24.18
CA LYS A 35 7.65 -14.93 -23.00
C LYS A 35 7.36 -13.44 -23.11
N PRO A 36 7.16 -12.74 -21.99
CA PRO A 36 6.99 -11.29 -22.00
C PRO A 36 8.19 -10.59 -22.65
N LEU A 37 7.93 -9.43 -23.24
CA LEU A 37 9.00 -8.55 -23.72
C LEU A 37 9.86 -8.05 -22.54
N THR A 38 11.17 -8.05 -22.74
CA THR A 38 12.18 -7.57 -21.80
C THR A 38 12.50 -6.10 -22.05
N ALA A 39 13.17 -5.44 -21.10
CA ALA A 39 13.60 -4.05 -21.26
C ALA A 39 14.46 -3.80 -22.52
N VAL A 40 15.27 -4.80 -22.93
CA VAL A 40 16.10 -4.72 -24.15
C VAL A 40 15.24 -4.80 -25.41
N ASP A 41 14.18 -5.60 -25.39
CA ASP A 41 13.24 -5.70 -26.53
C ASP A 41 12.48 -4.38 -26.69
N TRP A 42 11.98 -3.83 -25.58
CA TRP A 42 11.30 -2.54 -25.56
C TRP A 42 12.19 -1.39 -26.05
N ALA A 43 13.45 -1.34 -25.61
CA ALA A 43 14.40 -0.35 -26.08
C ALA A 43 14.63 -0.45 -27.60
N SER A 44 14.68 -1.68 -28.13
CA SER A 44 14.84 -1.94 -29.57
C SER A 44 13.60 -1.50 -30.37
N VAL A 45 12.40 -1.79 -29.87
CA VAL A 45 11.13 -1.35 -30.49
C VAL A 45 11.04 0.17 -30.49
N ILE A 46 11.35 0.82 -29.37
CA ILE A 46 11.34 2.29 -29.24
C ILE A 46 12.32 2.90 -30.23
N ALA A 47 13.56 2.42 -30.27
CA ALA A 47 14.60 2.94 -31.16
C ALA A 47 14.20 2.85 -32.64
N VAL A 48 13.72 1.68 -33.08
CA VAL A 48 13.27 1.48 -34.47
C VAL A 48 12.04 2.34 -34.78
N SER A 49 11.10 2.44 -33.85
CA SER A 49 9.89 3.26 -34.01
C SER A 49 10.20 4.75 -34.11
N SER A 50 11.20 5.23 -33.36
CA SER A 50 11.68 6.60 -33.46
C SER A 50 12.35 6.87 -34.80
N VAL A 51 13.21 5.95 -35.29
CA VAL A 51 13.92 6.11 -36.58
C VAL A 51 12.95 6.10 -37.76
N LEU A 52 11.91 5.27 -37.72
CA LEU A 52 10.93 5.12 -38.79
C LEU A 52 9.75 6.11 -38.68
N GLY A 53 9.74 7.02 -37.70
CA GLY A 53 8.67 8.02 -37.53
C GLY A 53 7.32 7.44 -37.10
N MET A 54 7.31 6.27 -36.45
CA MET A 54 6.11 5.50 -36.09
C MET A 54 5.49 5.99 -34.76
N GLN A 55 5.00 7.23 -34.71
CA GLN A 55 4.59 7.88 -33.46
C GLN A 55 3.53 7.10 -32.66
N ARG A 56 2.57 6.44 -33.33
CA ARG A 56 1.52 5.66 -32.66
C ARG A 56 2.09 4.44 -31.91
N ILE A 57 3.02 3.75 -32.54
CA ILE A 57 3.70 2.58 -31.96
C ILE A 57 4.64 3.02 -30.83
N LEU A 58 5.36 4.12 -31.04
CA LEU A 58 6.22 4.71 -30.04
C LEU A 58 5.44 5.07 -28.76
N ASN A 59 4.29 5.74 -28.90
CA ASN A 59 3.41 6.07 -27.77
C ASN A 59 2.88 4.81 -27.07
N LEU A 60 2.51 3.77 -27.83
CA LEU A 60 2.05 2.50 -27.27
C LEU A 60 3.17 1.80 -26.49
N ALA A 61 4.37 1.71 -27.06
CA ALA A 61 5.52 1.09 -26.42
C ALA A 61 5.94 1.81 -25.13
N PHE A 62 5.95 3.14 -25.11
CA PHE A 62 6.20 3.91 -23.88
C PHE A 62 5.13 3.67 -22.83
N LYS A 63 3.85 3.64 -23.23
CA LYS A 63 2.74 3.36 -22.31
C LYS A 63 2.85 1.95 -21.73
N THR A 64 3.05 0.93 -22.56
CA THR A 64 3.15 -0.47 -22.10
C THR A 64 4.40 -0.69 -21.25
N LEU A 65 5.55 -0.11 -21.59
CA LEU A 65 6.76 -0.20 -20.75
C LEU A 65 6.55 0.48 -19.39
N SER A 66 5.89 1.64 -19.36
CA SER A 66 5.49 2.32 -18.13
C SER A 66 4.53 1.45 -17.32
N ASP A 67 3.50 0.88 -17.95
CA ASP A 67 2.52 -0.01 -17.32
C ASP A 67 3.18 -1.29 -16.80
N GLN A 68 4.17 -1.86 -17.50
CA GLN A 68 4.92 -3.04 -17.08
C GLN A 68 5.90 -2.72 -15.93
N GLN A 69 6.53 -1.55 -15.94
CA GLN A 69 7.32 -1.07 -14.81
C GLN A 69 6.45 -0.78 -13.59
N ASN A 70 5.28 -0.17 -13.80
CA ASN A 70 4.30 0.07 -12.74
C ASN A 70 3.72 -1.25 -12.23
N ALA A 71 3.44 -2.22 -13.09
CA ALA A 71 3.01 -3.56 -12.71
C ALA A 71 4.09 -4.35 -11.96
N ALA A 72 5.36 -4.22 -12.37
CA ALA A 72 6.50 -4.82 -11.67
C ALA A 72 6.80 -4.13 -10.33
N LEU A 73 6.52 -2.81 -10.22
CA LEU A 73 6.51 -2.06 -8.96
C LEU A 73 5.28 -2.34 -8.10
N ASP A 74 4.16 -2.75 -8.72
CA ASP A 74 2.91 -3.17 -8.07
C ASP A 74 2.94 -4.64 -7.63
N ILE A 75 4.00 -5.40 -7.96
CA ILE A 75 4.42 -6.57 -7.17
C ILE A 75 5.05 -6.03 -5.87
N ILE A 76 4.21 -5.39 -5.07
CA ILE A 76 4.50 -4.97 -3.70
C ILE A 76 4.77 -6.26 -2.93
N ARG A 77 6.05 -6.49 -2.61
CA ARG A 77 6.37 -7.43 -1.52
C ARG A 77 5.83 -6.82 -0.24
N ALA A 78 5.13 -7.63 0.56
CA ALA A 78 4.67 -7.23 1.87
C ALA A 78 5.86 -6.62 2.67
N GLY A 79 5.72 -5.39 3.17
CA GLY A 79 6.81 -4.68 3.84
C GLY A 79 7.87 -4.00 2.94
N ALA A 80 7.63 -3.94 1.62
CA ALA A 80 8.58 -3.33 0.68
C ALA A 80 8.99 -1.91 1.10
N GLY A 81 10.29 -1.63 1.02
CA GLY A 81 10.86 -0.31 1.32
C GLY A 81 11.09 -0.01 2.80
N PHE A 82 10.57 -0.83 3.73
CA PHE A 82 10.97 -0.78 5.16
C PHE A 82 12.22 -1.63 5.44
N GLU A 83 12.44 -2.65 4.62
CA GLU A 83 13.51 -3.65 4.76
C GLU A 83 14.95 -3.09 4.75
N THR A 84 15.16 -1.92 4.15
CA THR A 84 16.47 -1.25 4.11
C THR A 84 16.72 -0.30 5.28
N LEU A 85 15.72 -0.09 6.14
CA LEU A 85 15.69 1.01 7.12
C LEU A 85 15.80 0.53 8.59
N GLY A 86 16.01 -0.77 8.80
CA GLY A 86 16.21 -1.40 10.10
C GLY A 86 15.00 -2.19 10.61
N LEU A 87 15.22 -3.10 11.56
CA LEU A 87 14.17 -3.97 12.12
C LEU A 87 13.09 -3.19 12.89
N TYR A 88 13.49 -2.10 13.54
CA TYR A 88 12.61 -1.23 14.31
C TYR A 88 12.85 0.23 13.91
N PHE A 89 11.79 0.99 13.75
CA PHE A 89 11.84 2.35 13.24
C PHE A 89 10.71 3.20 13.81
N VAL A 90 10.85 4.51 13.66
CA VAL A 90 9.78 5.49 13.92
C VAL A 90 9.35 6.10 12.60
N ILE A 91 8.05 6.35 12.48
CA ILE A 91 7.45 7.01 11.32
C ILE A 91 7.24 8.47 11.68
N ARG A 92 7.90 9.36 10.94
CA ARG A 92 7.85 10.81 11.13
C ARG A 92 7.14 11.47 9.96
N GLU A 93 6.34 12.48 10.23
CA GLU A 93 5.83 13.37 9.19
C GLU A 93 7.01 14.14 8.56
N LYS A 94 7.12 14.10 7.23
CA LYS A 94 8.30 14.63 6.55
C LYS A 94 8.48 16.12 6.82
N GLY A 95 9.67 16.51 7.27
CA GLY A 95 9.99 17.91 7.56
C GLY A 95 9.49 18.45 8.89
N THR A 96 8.88 17.61 9.76
CA THR A 96 8.41 18.04 11.08
C THR A 96 9.01 17.21 12.22
N ALA A 97 8.69 17.57 13.46
CA ALA A 97 9.04 16.80 14.65
C ALA A 97 7.88 15.86 15.10
N ASN A 98 6.84 15.74 14.29
CA ASN A 98 5.67 14.93 14.61
C ASN A 98 5.90 13.48 14.18
N HIS A 99 5.61 12.55 15.07
CA HIS A 99 5.77 11.12 14.83
C HIS A 99 4.43 10.42 15.01
N LEU A 100 4.28 9.28 14.33
CA LEU A 100 3.19 8.37 14.64
C LEU A 100 3.40 7.81 16.05
N VAL A 101 2.36 7.93 16.87
CA VAL A 101 2.28 7.38 18.22
C VAL A 101 0.87 6.83 18.46
N THR A 102 0.73 6.02 19.50
CA THR A 102 -0.59 5.58 19.95
C THR A 102 -1.23 6.65 20.84
N ALA A 103 -2.53 6.84 20.74
CA ALA A 103 -3.23 7.84 21.52
C ALA A 103 -3.06 7.59 23.04
N GLY A 104 -2.58 8.63 23.74
CA GLY A 104 -2.24 8.55 25.16
C GLY A 104 -1.11 7.57 25.49
N PHE A 105 -0.29 7.18 24.50
CA PHE A 105 0.77 6.17 24.63
C PHE A 105 0.27 4.81 25.11
N SER A 106 -1.00 4.50 24.82
CA SER A 106 -1.64 3.26 25.23
C SER A 106 -1.16 2.07 24.37
N ASN A 107 -1.11 0.90 24.99
CA ASN A 107 -0.77 -0.38 24.37
C ASN A 107 -2.01 -1.24 24.10
N THR A 108 -3.20 -0.72 24.40
CA THR A 108 -4.47 -1.43 24.33
C THR A 108 -4.98 -1.57 22.89
N GLU A 109 -5.79 -2.59 22.64
CA GLU A 109 -6.46 -2.76 21.35
C GLU A 109 -7.52 -1.67 21.11
N GLY A 110 -7.75 -1.30 19.85
CA GLY A 110 -8.70 -0.25 19.45
C GLY A 110 -8.13 1.16 19.50
N VAL A 111 -6.96 1.34 20.12
CA VAL A 111 -6.34 2.65 20.29
C VAL A 111 -5.91 3.20 18.93
N GLN A 112 -6.28 4.45 18.66
CA GLN A 112 -5.90 5.18 17.46
C GLN A 112 -4.39 5.42 17.38
N VAL A 113 -3.82 5.25 16.19
CA VAL A 113 -2.50 5.75 15.83
C VAL A 113 -2.66 7.16 15.25
N HIS A 114 -1.92 8.12 15.78
CA HIS A 114 -2.05 9.53 15.43
C HIS A 114 -0.70 10.25 15.44
N LEU A 115 -0.66 11.52 15.03
CA LEU A 115 0.54 12.35 15.08
C LEU A 115 0.68 13.03 16.44
N PHE A 116 1.89 13.01 16.97
CA PHE A 116 2.24 13.82 18.13
C PHE A 116 3.70 14.28 18.07
N PRO A 117 4.02 15.49 18.54
CA PRO A 117 5.40 15.95 18.63
C PRO A 117 6.18 15.06 19.58
N SER A 118 7.36 14.59 19.17
CA SER A 118 8.24 13.86 20.09
C SER A 118 8.71 14.80 21.20
N ARG A 119 8.42 14.45 22.46
CA ARG A 119 9.07 15.08 23.60
C ARG A 119 10.41 14.38 23.80
N GLN A 120 11.51 15.12 23.66
CA GLN A 120 12.89 14.61 23.76
C GLN A 120 13.22 13.90 25.09
N ASN A 121 12.32 13.84 26.07
CA ASN A 121 12.58 13.27 27.39
C ASN A 121 11.49 12.28 27.81
N GLY A 122 11.77 10.99 27.69
CA GLY A 122 11.20 9.94 28.55
C GLY A 122 9.95 9.19 28.06
N GLU A 123 9.42 9.46 26.88
CA GLU A 123 8.34 8.65 26.32
C GLU A 123 8.92 7.34 25.79
N GLY A 124 8.50 6.21 26.36
CA GLY A 124 9.04 4.87 26.12
C GLY A 124 8.88 4.37 24.68
N LYS A 125 8.87 3.04 24.47
CA LYS A 125 8.81 2.37 23.15
C LYS A 125 7.55 2.65 22.29
N SER A 126 6.72 3.62 22.67
CA SER A 126 5.44 3.94 22.05
C SER A 126 5.47 4.51 20.62
N PRO A 127 6.53 5.20 20.13
CA PRO A 127 6.60 5.61 18.73
C PRO A 127 7.23 4.54 17.82
N ILE A 128 7.68 3.41 18.38
CA ILE A 128 8.48 2.43 17.66
C ILE A 128 7.57 1.40 16.99
N PHE A 129 7.80 1.19 15.70
CA PHE A 129 7.11 0.21 14.87
C PHE A 129 8.11 -0.74 14.20
N PHE A 130 7.58 -1.83 13.67
CA PHE A 130 8.28 -2.76 12.79
C PHE A 130 7.29 -3.32 11.76
N VAL A 131 7.78 -3.90 10.67
CA VAL A 131 6.94 -4.68 9.75
C VAL A 131 7.25 -6.16 9.96
N ASP A 132 6.21 -6.98 10.12
CA ASP A 132 6.39 -8.42 10.28
C ASP A 132 6.49 -9.18 8.94
N SER A 133 6.70 -10.50 9.02
CA SER A 133 6.88 -11.37 7.84
C SER A 133 5.66 -11.43 6.91
N TYR A 134 4.50 -10.93 7.35
CA TYR A 134 3.28 -10.84 6.56
C TYR A 134 3.04 -9.41 6.02
N GLY A 135 3.98 -8.49 6.23
CA GLY A 135 3.87 -7.09 5.81
C GLY A 135 2.96 -6.23 6.67
N ALA A 136 2.48 -6.71 7.82
CA ALA A 136 1.69 -5.87 8.71
C ALA A 136 2.61 -4.92 9.48
N LEU A 137 2.20 -3.65 9.59
CA LEU A 137 2.86 -2.70 10.47
C LEU A 137 2.47 -3.01 11.92
N CYS A 138 3.46 -3.13 12.81
CA CYS A 138 3.27 -3.58 14.18
C CYS A 138 3.88 -2.59 15.16
N HIS A 139 3.17 -2.34 16.26
CA HIS A 139 3.63 -1.48 17.34
C HIS A 139 4.55 -2.27 18.28
N ALA A 140 5.77 -1.78 18.50
CA ALA A 140 6.81 -2.53 19.18
C ALA A 140 6.54 -2.76 20.68
N ALA A 141 5.89 -1.80 21.35
CA ALA A 141 5.64 -1.91 22.79
C ALA A 141 4.53 -2.92 23.13
N SER A 142 3.47 -2.99 22.32
CA SER A 142 2.33 -3.89 22.55
C SER A 142 2.40 -5.20 21.77
N GLY A 143 3.17 -5.24 20.68
CA GLY A 143 3.16 -6.33 19.71
C GLY A 143 1.87 -6.42 18.89
N LEU A 144 0.96 -5.46 19.03
CA LEU A 144 -0.27 -5.37 18.24
C LEU A 144 0.03 -4.83 16.85
N ALA A 145 -0.72 -5.30 15.85
CA ALA A 145 -0.64 -4.80 14.49
C ALA A 145 -1.47 -3.52 14.33
N VAL A 146 -1.16 -2.72 13.32
CA VAL A 146 -1.99 -1.61 12.87
C VAL A 146 -2.99 -2.14 11.84
N ASP A 147 -4.27 -1.98 12.13
CA ASP A 147 -5.37 -2.23 11.19
C ASP A 147 -6.09 -0.90 10.88
N ILE A 148 -6.88 -0.88 9.81
CA ILE A 148 -7.62 0.31 9.37
C ILE A 148 -9.12 0.09 9.55
N VAL A 149 -9.68 0.55 10.67
CA VAL A 149 -11.12 0.42 10.90
C VAL A 149 -11.82 1.68 10.39
N GLY A 150 -12.69 1.52 9.39
CA GLY A 150 -13.29 2.66 8.67
C GLY A 150 -12.26 3.34 7.77
N ASP A 151 -11.53 4.30 8.32
CA ASP A 151 -10.38 5.01 7.75
C ASP A 151 -9.30 5.30 8.81
N VAL A 152 -9.50 4.82 10.04
CA VAL A 152 -8.65 5.13 11.19
C VAL A 152 -7.63 4.01 11.39
N PRO A 153 -6.33 4.32 11.40
CA PRO A 153 -5.32 3.36 11.83
C PRO A 153 -5.45 3.13 13.34
N VAL A 154 -5.65 1.88 13.75
CA VAL A 154 -5.85 1.46 15.14
C VAL A 154 -5.00 0.25 15.47
N LEU A 155 -4.63 0.09 16.73
CA LEU A 155 -4.01 -1.14 17.21
C LEU A 155 -5.02 -2.29 17.22
N ARG A 156 -4.62 -3.44 16.69
CA ARG A 156 -5.44 -4.64 16.60
C ARG A 156 -4.63 -5.89 16.90
N ARG A 157 -5.26 -6.80 17.63
CA ARG A 157 -4.71 -8.13 17.88
C ARG A 157 -4.88 -9.01 16.64
N ARG A 158 -3.86 -9.82 16.35
CA ARG A 158 -3.95 -10.89 15.36
C ARG A 158 -4.99 -11.91 15.81
N ARG A 159 -5.95 -12.20 14.94
CA ARG A 159 -7.00 -13.19 15.15
C ARG A 159 -6.93 -14.25 14.06
N PRO A 160 -7.39 -15.48 14.32
CA PRO A 160 -7.59 -16.46 13.28
C PRO A 160 -8.51 -15.89 12.20
N VAL A 161 -8.07 -15.91 10.95
CA VAL A 161 -8.91 -15.49 9.82
C VAL A 161 -9.87 -16.62 9.51
N TYR A 162 -11.16 -16.40 9.73
CA TYR A 162 -12.21 -17.35 9.36
C TYR A 162 -12.55 -17.23 7.87
N GLY A 163 -13.03 -18.31 7.25
CA GLY A 163 -13.18 -18.43 5.79
C GLY A 163 -14.08 -17.38 5.11
N VAL A 164 -14.84 -16.59 5.88
CA VAL A 164 -15.54 -15.39 5.40
C VAL A 164 -14.96 -14.17 6.14
N PRO A 165 -14.33 -13.21 5.43
CA PRO A 165 -13.81 -12.00 6.03
C PRO A 165 -14.89 -11.27 6.82
N ASN A 166 -14.55 -10.82 8.02
CA ASN A 166 -15.45 -10.03 8.85
C ASN A 166 -14.66 -8.96 9.61
N PRO A 167 -15.33 -7.91 10.10
CA PRO A 167 -14.73 -6.76 10.77
C PRO A 167 -13.84 -7.14 11.95
N TRP A 168 -14.23 -8.21 12.65
CA TRP A 168 -13.54 -8.67 13.84
C TRP A 168 -12.32 -9.53 13.51
N SER A 169 -12.32 -10.32 12.44
CA SER A 169 -11.27 -11.32 12.17
C SER A 169 -10.76 -11.35 10.73
N ARG A 170 -10.96 -10.27 9.98
CA ARG A 170 -10.37 -10.10 8.64
C ARG A 170 -8.83 -10.11 8.67
N PRO A 171 -8.18 -10.51 7.57
CA PRO A 171 -6.75 -10.32 7.38
C PRO A 171 -6.31 -8.88 7.66
N LEU A 172 -5.11 -8.72 8.20
CA LEU A 172 -4.49 -7.41 8.38
C LEU A 172 -4.00 -6.85 7.04
N PRO A 173 -3.99 -5.53 6.87
CA PRO A 173 -3.45 -4.91 5.68
C PRO A 173 -1.92 -5.02 5.61
N GLU A 174 -1.41 -5.04 4.38
CA GLU A 174 0.03 -4.96 4.09
C GLU A 174 0.43 -3.49 3.95
N PHE A 175 1.54 -3.12 4.59
CA PHE A 175 2.13 -1.79 4.50
C PHE A 175 3.40 -1.83 3.65
N SER A 176 3.61 -0.80 2.83
CA SER A 176 4.86 -0.57 2.10
C SER A 176 5.24 0.90 2.13
N PHE A 177 6.52 1.19 1.99
CA PHE A 177 7.05 2.54 1.97
C PHE A 177 7.78 2.81 0.65
N ILE A 178 7.18 3.63 -0.21
CA ILE A 178 7.67 3.89 -1.57
C ILE A 178 7.62 5.38 -1.82
N ASN A 179 8.73 5.98 -2.28
CA ASN A 179 8.82 7.40 -2.62
C ASN A 179 8.37 8.33 -1.48
N SER A 180 8.80 8.06 -0.25
CA SER A 180 8.35 8.78 0.95
C SER A 180 6.86 8.62 1.29
N GLN A 181 6.12 7.71 0.66
CA GLN A 181 4.70 7.48 0.96
C GLN A 181 4.51 6.12 1.62
N ILE A 182 3.64 6.06 2.63
CA ILE A 182 3.19 4.80 3.22
C ILE A 182 1.94 4.36 2.48
N ARG A 183 2.03 3.24 1.76
CA ARG A 183 0.94 2.63 1.01
C ARG A 183 0.34 1.48 1.81
N ILE A 184 -0.98 1.35 1.72
CA ILE A 184 -1.75 0.31 2.39
C ILE A 184 -2.41 -0.54 1.32
N LYS A 185 -2.20 -1.85 1.38
CA LYS A 185 -2.88 -2.83 0.55
C LYS A 185 -3.76 -3.69 1.43
N PHE A 186 -5.04 -3.68 1.13
CA PHE A 186 -6.01 -4.52 1.81
C PHE A 186 -6.02 -5.92 1.20
N LEU A 187 -6.17 -6.95 2.04
CA LEU A 187 -6.30 -8.36 1.61
C LEU A 187 -7.76 -8.84 1.63
N SER A 188 -8.65 -8.00 2.14
CA SER A 188 -10.10 -8.17 2.15
C SER A 188 -10.74 -6.80 2.02
N ASP A 189 -12.03 -6.75 1.73
CA ASP A 189 -12.74 -5.48 1.61
C ASP A 189 -12.54 -4.59 2.86
N PRO A 190 -11.89 -3.41 2.72
CA PRO A 190 -11.67 -2.49 3.83
C PRO A 190 -12.98 -1.94 4.39
N SER A 191 -14.05 -1.97 3.59
CA SER A 191 -15.36 -1.51 3.98
C SER A 191 -16.10 -2.47 4.89
N LEU A 192 -15.63 -3.68 5.21
CA LEU A 192 -16.35 -4.54 6.17
C LEU A 192 -16.24 -3.98 7.62
N PRO A 193 -17.38 -3.67 8.31
CA PRO A 193 -18.79 -3.84 7.94
C PRO A 193 -19.44 -2.46 7.80
N ARG A 194 -19.34 -1.76 6.68
CA ARG A 194 -19.78 -0.37 6.62
C ARG A 194 -21.30 -0.36 6.69
N CYS A 195 -21.76 -0.07 7.90
CA CYS A 195 -22.73 0.97 8.20
C CYS A 195 -22.90 1.91 7.00
N THR A 196 -24.12 1.92 6.45
CA THR A 196 -24.68 2.70 5.33
C THR A 196 -24.25 2.30 3.91
N ASP A 197 -25.22 1.68 3.22
CA ASP A 197 -25.19 1.09 1.87
C ASP A 197 -24.99 2.08 0.70
N ASP A 198 -24.91 3.39 0.96
CA ASP A 198 -25.02 4.39 -0.12
C ASP A 198 -23.71 4.70 -0.84
N LEU A 199 -22.60 4.06 -0.47
CA LEU A 199 -21.29 4.58 -0.89
C LEU A 199 -20.73 4.07 -2.21
N TYR A 200 -20.92 2.83 -2.71
CA TYR A 200 -20.27 2.47 -4.00
C TYR A 200 -20.93 1.36 -4.85
N PRO A 201 -21.30 1.64 -6.12
CA PRO A 201 -21.55 0.66 -7.17
C PRO A 201 -20.24 0.23 -7.88
N ASN A 202 -20.14 -1.04 -8.28
CA ASN A 202 -19.25 -1.69 -9.28
C ASN A 202 -17.71 -1.39 -9.36
N ASN A 203 -17.13 -0.53 -8.53
CA ASN A 203 -15.69 -0.23 -8.50
C ASN A 203 -14.99 -0.97 -7.34
N SER A 204 -14.41 -2.13 -7.64
CA SER A 204 -13.74 -3.01 -6.66
C SER A 204 -12.62 -2.30 -5.89
N TRP A 205 -12.61 -2.42 -4.57
CA TRP A 205 -11.54 -1.91 -3.69
C TRP A 205 -10.16 -2.47 -4.05
N ALA A 206 -10.11 -3.65 -4.67
CA ALA A 206 -8.88 -4.36 -4.98
C ALA A 206 -8.02 -3.67 -6.04
N THR A 207 -8.59 -2.78 -6.85
CA THR A 207 -7.85 -2.01 -7.87
C THR A 207 -7.44 -0.62 -7.39
N LYS A 208 -7.82 -0.25 -6.17
CA LYS A 208 -7.55 1.07 -5.59
C LYS A 208 -6.23 1.08 -4.83
N GLN A 209 -5.55 2.22 -4.85
CA GLN A 209 -4.37 2.46 -4.02
C GLN A 209 -4.78 3.27 -2.79
N PHE A 210 -4.28 2.90 -1.61
CA PHE A 210 -4.56 3.61 -0.37
C PHE A 210 -3.28 4.13 0.25
N LEU A 211 -3.32 5.35 0.78
CA LEU A 211 -2.19 6.06 1.36
C LEU A 211 -2.49 6.48 2.79
N LEU A 212 -1.46 6.50 3.63
CA LEU A 212 -1.52 7.13 4.94
C LEU A 212 -1.36 8.64 4.79
N ALA A 213 -2.31 9.41 5.31
CA ALA A 213 -2.34 10.86 5.19
C ALA A 213 -2.35 11.53 6.58
N ALA A 214 -1.48 12.53 6.74
CA ALA A 214 -1.46 13.45 7.85
C ALA A 214 -2.49 14.58 7.65
N HIS A 215 -3.03 15.10 8.75
CA HIS A 215 -3.97 16.21 8.80
C HIS A 215 -5.14 16.15 7.79
N PRO A 216 -5.86 15.02 7.62
CA PRO A 216 -7.05 14.99 6.79
C PRO A 216 -8.12 15.98 7.26
N GLU A 217 -8.74 16.69 6.31
CA GLU A 217 -9.88 17.56 6.62
C GLU A 217 -11.14 16.76 6.98
N LYS A 218 -11.28 15.58 6.39
CA LYS A 218 -12.38 14.66 6.64
C LYS A 218 -12.38 14.23 8.11
N ASP A 219 -13.55 14.24 8.72
CA ASP A 219 -13.75 13.68 10.06
C ASP A 219 -13.86 12.16 10.03
N PHE A 220 -13.70 11.53 11.19
CA PHE A 220 -13.68 10.07 11.31
C PHE A 220 -14.54 9.58 12.47
N HIS A 221 -14.99 8.34 12.34
CA HIS A 221 -15.72 7.64 13.39
C HIS A 221 -14.84 6.56 14.00
N VAL A 222 -14.94 6.38 15.30
CA VAL A 222 -14.19 5.37 16.04
C VAL A 222 -15.17 4.31 16.50
N HIS A 223 -14.88 3.07 16.14
CA HIS A 223 -15.77 1.95 16.41
C HIS A 223 -15.49 1.37 17.81
N PRO A 224 -16.42 1.48 18.77
CA PRO A 224 -16.31 0.78 20.05
C PRO A 224 -16.34 -0.73 19.85
N ILE A 225 -15.87 -1.47 20.86
CA ILE A 225 -15.88 -2.95 20.83
C ILE A 225 -17.29 -3.51 20.59
N ALA A 226 -18.31 -2.80 21.04
CA ALA A 226 -19.72 -3.17 20.89
C ALA A 226 -20.14 -3.29 19.41
N ASP A 227 -19.57 -2.47 18.53
CA ASP A 227 -19.84 -2.54 17.09
C ASP A 227 -19.42 -3.90 16.52
N PHE A 228 -18.40 -4.53 17.10
CA PHE A 228 -17.91 -5.83 16.66
C PHE A 228 -18.57 -7.03 17.36
N SER A 229 -19.40 -6.77 18.37
CA SER A 229 -19.97 -7.83 19.23
C SER A 229 -20.65 -8.99 18.49
N PRO A 230 -21.33 -8.81 17.34
CA PRO A 230 -21.93 -9.93 16.62
C PRO A 230 -20.91 -10.95 16.08
N TRP A 231 -19.65 -10.53 15.93
CA TRP A 231 -18.56 -11.38 15.41
C TRP A 231 -17.59 -11.83 16.51
N ILE A 232 -17.79 -11.42 17.76
CA ILE A 232 -16.98 -11.86 18.89
C ILE A 232 -17.59 -13.17 19.41
N PRO A 233 -16.84 -14.29 19.41
CA PRO A 233 -17.31 -15.52 20.04
C PRO A 233 -17.68 -15.27 21.50
N THR A 234 -18.77 -15.86 21.99
CA THR A 234 -19.23 -15.65 23.38
C THR A 234 -18.17 -15.99 24.41
N THR A 235 -17.32 -17.00 24.13
CA THR A 235 -16.18 -17.40 24.98
C THR A 235 -15.09 -16.33 25.08
N MET A 236 -15.08 -15.37 24.17
CA MET A 236 -14.09 -14.29 24.06
C MET A 236 -14.67 -12.93 24.49
N ALA A 237 -15.99 -12.83 24.66
CA ALA A 237 -16.64 -11.58 25.09
C ALA A 237 -16.13 -11.16 26.48
N GLY A 238 -15.71 -9.90 26.62
CA GLY A 238 -15.19 -9.35 27.88
C GLY A 238 -13.76 -9.78 28.25
N THR A 239 -13.08 -10.57 27.41
CA THR A 239 -11.71 -11.05 27.69
C THR A 239 -10.61 -10.11 27.20
N PHE A 240 -10.96 -9.06 26.46
CA PHE A 240 -10.02 -8.13 25.86
C PHE A 240 -10.19 -6.73 26.44
N ASP A 241 -9.07 -6.12 26.80
CA ASP A 241 -9.01 -4.68 27.01
C ASP A 241 -9.09 -3.99 25.64
N TYR A 242 -10.09 -3.13 25.46
CA TYR A 242 -10.36 -2.40 24.22
C TYR A 242 -10.65 -0.95 24.55
N ASN A 243 -9.92 -0.03 23.93
CA ASN A 243 -10.00 1.39 24.21
C ASN A 243 -10.03 2.19 22.91
N THR A 244 -11.06 3.02 22.77
CA THR A 244 -11.26 3.90 21.60
C THR A 244 -10.80 5.33 21.82
N ASN A 245 -10.07 5.64 22.90
CA ASN A 245 -9.59 6.99 23.24
C ASN A 245 -8.93 7.66 22.04
N ALA A 246 -9.73 8.37 21.25
CA ALA A 246 -9.33 8.92 19.98
C ALA A 246 -9.17 10.41 20.12
N ASN A 247 -8.18 10.92 19.38
CA ASN A 247 -7.96 12.34 19.30
C ASN A 247 -8.58 12.86 18.00
N HIS A 248 -9.66 13.62 18.13
CA HIS A 248 -10.35 14.22 16.99
C HIS A 248 -9.69 15.53 16.50
N GLU A 249 -8.66 16.05 17.19
CA GLU A 249 -7.95 17.27 16.77
C GLU A 249 -7.30 17.09 15.40
N LYS A 250 -7.65 17.95 14.43
CA LYS A 250 -7.15 17.89 13.05
C LYS A 250 -5.63 17.85 12.95
N LYS A 251 -4.93 18.64 13.78
CA LYS A 251 -3.47 18.70 13.80
C LYS A 251 -2.78 17.41 14.23
N TRP A 252 -3.49 16.47 14.86
CA TRP A 252 -2.92 15.16 15.23
C TRP A 252 -3.47 14.03 14.36
N ARG A 253 -4.40 14.33 13.47
CA ARG A 253 -5.16 13.33 12.73
C ARG A 253 -4.30 12.64 11.69
N VAL A 254 -4.46 11.32 11.63
CA VAL A 254 -3.92 10.45 10.58
C VAL A 254 -5.03 9.52 10.13
N LEU A 255 -5.32 9.48 8.84
CA LEU A 255 -6.31 8.58 8.24
C LEU A 255 -5.73 7.90 7.00
N VAL A 256 -6.39 6.83 6.57
CA VAL A 256 -6.14 6.19 5.29
C VAL A 256 -7.10 6.72 4.24
N GLU A 257 -6.55 7.21 3.14
CA GLU A 257 -7.31 7.77 2.03
C GLU A 257 -7.02 6.99 0.73
N GLU A 258 -8.04 6.89 -0.12
CA GLU A 258 -7.87 6.42 -1.49
C GLU A 258 -7.03 7.44 -2.26
N ARG A 259 -5.99 6.96 -2.94
CA ARG A 259 -5.18 7.77 -3.84
C ARG A 259 -6.04 8.16 -5.03
N THR A 260 -6.36 9.44 -5.11
CA THR A 260 -6.93 10.11 -6.28
C THR A 260 -5.93 11.14 -6.77
N ASP A 261 -6.15 11.77 -7.92
CA ASP A 261 -5.28 12.84 -8.42
C ASP A 261 -5.12 14.00 -7.42
N ASN A 262 -6.07 14.15 -6.50
CA ASN A 262 -6.09 15.17 -5.44
C ASN A 262 -5.40 14.71 -4.13
N VAL A 263 -5.03 13.43 -4.02
CA VAL A 263 -4.45 12.83 -2.81
C VAL A 263 -3.00 12.43 -3.13
N GLY A 264 -2.07 13.35 -2.84
CA GLY A 264 -0.65 13.10 -3.09
C GLY A 264 0.30 14.27 -2.75
N GLY A 265 -0.19 15.30 -2.07
CA GLY A 265 0.64 16.41 -1.60
C GLY A 265 1.48 16.06 -0.36
N GLU A 266 2.15 17.06 0.22
CA GLU A 266 3.07 16.95 1.36
C GLU A 266 2.51 16.15 2.54
N ARG A 267 1.18 16.20 2.76
CA ARG A 267 0.47 15.44 3.80
C ARG A 267 0.59 13.92 3.73
N THR A 268 1.05 13.37 2.61
CA THR A 268 1.26 11.92 2.44
C THR A 268 2.74 11.54 2.50
N PHE A 269 3.62 12.51 2.78
CA PHE A 269 5.06 12.29 2.84
C PHE A 269 5.50 11.99 4.27
N TRP A 270 6.21 10.87 4.39
CA TRP A 270 6.71 10.31 5.63
C TRP A 270 8.21 10.09 5.53
N GLU A 271 8.86 10.11 6.68
CA GLU A 271 10.25 9.75 6.87
C GLU A 271 10.32 8.58 7.85
N ILE A 272 11.10 7.56 7.50
CA ILE A 272 11.35 6.42 8.37
C ILE A 272 12.70 6.63 9.02
N VAL A 273 12.69 6.72 10.36
CA VAL A 273 13.90 6.94 11.16
C VAL A 273 14.22 5.64 11.90
N PRO A 274 15.41 5.03 11.68
CA PRO A 274 15.82 3.85 12.41
C PRO A 274 15.81 4.11 13.93
N ALA A 275 15.23 3.20 14.72
CA ALA A 275 15.06 3.42 16.16
C ALA A 275 16.39 3.51 16.92
N ASN A 276 17.48 2.97 16.37
CA ASN A 276 18.84 3.08 16.93
C ASN A 276 19.52 4.44 16.68
N LYS A 277 18.85 5.35 15.97
CA LYS A 277 19.34 6.71 15.69
C LYS A 277 18.55 7.80 16.43
N LEU A 278 17.62 7.39 17.29
CA LEU A 278 16.88 8.25 18.22
C LEU A 278 17.63 8.35 19.54
#